data_AF-W7U720-F1
#
_entry.id   AF-W7U720-F1
#
_cell.length_a   1.000
_cell.length_b   1.000
_cell.length_c   1.000
_cell.angle_alpha   90.00
_cell.angle_beta   90.00
_cell.angle_gamma   90.00
#
_symmetry.space_group_name_H-M   'P 1'
#
loop_
_entity.id
_entity.type
_entity.pdbx_description
1 polymer ?
#
loop_
_entity_poly.entity_id
_entity_poly.type
_entity_poly.pdbx_seq_one_letter_code
_entity_poly.pdbx_strand_id
1 'polypeptide(L)'
;MWPTVDCKCLRTCCGAKEAVNHSYFLQQRRTSRLIKAMFGQKKLTPKEQLRETKKEIRHNERDMDRELQNLAREEAKLIHDIKKMAANNQHGPLKVMAKNLVQLRAQKDKLITMKATMTGVGYKASLMHSQAAVGQAMSRMTGVMGDMNEMMDATKTSKVMTEFARQNEYMNVKEDLLDDALMDASRV
;
A
#
# COMPACT_ATOMS: atom_id res chain seq x y z
N MET A 1 -18.30 48.76 42.77
CA MET A 1 -19.41 49.02 43.71
C MET A 1 -20.63 48.23 43.23
N TRP A 2 -20.76 46.98 43.64
CA TRP A 2 -21.98 46.18 43.51
C TRP A 2 -22.37 45.80 44.95
N PRO A 3 -23.56 46.18 45.45
CA PRO A 3 -23.92 45.89 46.82
C PRO A 3 -24.46 44.46 46.97
N THR A 4 -23.98 43.82 48.01
CA THR A 4 -24.38 42.53 48.59
C THR A 4 -25.71 42.63 49.34
N VAL A 5 -26.61 41.65 49.18
CA VAL A 5 -27.35 41.04 50.31
C VAL A 5 -27.92 39.66 49.94
N ASP A 6 -27.36 38.66 50.62
CA ASP A 6 -27.95 37.47 51.23
C ASP A 6 -28.79 36.46 50.44
N CYS A 7 -28.10 35.35 50.13
CA CYS A 7 -28.65 34.01 49.96
C CYS A 7 -29.28 33.51 51.29
N LYS A 8 -30.62 33.47 51.37
CA LYS A 8 -31.31 32.59 52.32
C LYS A 8 -32.42 31.81 51.63
N CYS A 9 -32.22 30.49 51.62
CA CYS A 9 -33.20 29.42 51.56
C CYS A 9 -34.57 29.71 50.91
N LEU A 10 -34.75 29.22 49.68
CA LEU A 10 -35.94 28.49 49.22
C LEU A 10 -35.50 27.68 47.99
N ARG A 11 -34.84 26.52 48.15
CA ARG A 11 -35.49 25.20 48.18
C ARG A 11 -37.02 25.31 48.03
N THR A 12 -37.53 24.75 46.94
CA THR A 12 -38.90 24.76 46.39
C THR A 12 -39.18 25.89 45.39
N CYS A 13 -39.48 25.49 44.15
CA CYS A 13 -40.00 26.30 43.04
C CYS A 13 -38.99 26.95 42.07
N CYS A 14 -38.17 26.14 41.38
CA CYS A 14 -37.97 26.28 39.92
C CYS A 14 -37.26 25.04 39.33
N GLY A 15 -37.75 23.86 39.65
CA GLY A 15 -37.38 22.65 38.90
C GLY A 15 -38.19 22.61 37.60
N ALA A 16 -37.52 22.30 36.49
CA ALA A 16 -38.09 21.80 35.23
C ALA A 16 -38.20 22.74 34.00
N LYS A 17 -37.31 23.74 33.78
CA LYS A 17 -37.20 24.38 32.43
C LYS A 17 -35.81 24.64 31.85
N GLU A 18 -34.71 24.21 32.49
CA GLU A 18 -33.35 24.44 31.94
C GLU A 18 -32.56 23.16 31.61
N ALA A 19 -33.19 21.98 31.66
CA ALA A 19 -32.50 20.71 31.41
C ALA A 19 -32.53 20.23 29.93
N VAL A 20 -33.19 20.97 29.01
CA VAL A 20 -33.38 20.49 27.63
C VAL A 20 -32.34 21.05 26.65
N ASN A 21 -31.65 22.15 26.97
CA ASN A 21 -30.71 22.79 26.02
C ASN A 21 -29.24 22.39 26.16
N HIS A 22 -28.84 21.69 27.23
CA HIS A 22 -27.43 21.28 27.42
C HIS A 22 -27.11 19.90 26.81
N SER A 23 -28.07 18.98 26.79
CA SER A 23 -27.91 17.66 26.15
C SER A 23 -27.85 17.77 24.62
N TYR A 24 -28.69 18.61 24.02
CA TYR A 24 -28.69 18.88 22.58
C TYR A 24 -27.39 19.55 22.09
N PHE A 25 -26.80 20.45 22.89
CA PHE A 25 -25.57 21.16 22.52
C PHE A 25 -24.32 20.27 22.59
N LEU A 26 -24.28 19.31 23.51
CA LEU A 26 -23.20 18.31 23.61
C LEU A 26 -23.33 17.20 22.54
N GLN A 27 -24.54 16.95 22.05
CA GLN A 27 -24.80 15.97 20.99
C GLN A 27 -24.40 16.50 19.59
N GLN A 28 -24.52 17.80 19.33
CA GLN A 28 -24.06 18.45 18.08
C GLN A 28 -22.51 18.51 17.93
N ARG A 29 -21.76 18.57 19.05
CA ARG A 29 -20.28 18.54 18.99
C ARG A 29 -19.71 17.13 18.74
N ARG A 30 -20.42 16.07 19.14
CA ARG A 30 -20.02 14.68 18.87
C ARG A 30 -20.26 14.28 17.41
N THR A 31 -21.40 14.67 16.82
CA THR A 31 -21.74 14.33 15.43
C THR A 31 -20.89 15.10 14.41
N SER A 32 -20.53 16.36 14.67
CA SER A 32 -19.65 17.14 13.77
C SER A 32 -18.21 16.64 13.74
N ARG A 33 -17.66 16.13 14.85
CA ARG A 33 -16.34 15.45 14.86
C ARG A 33 -16.38 14.10 14.16
N LEU A 34 -17.48 13.35 14.29
CA LEU A 34 -17.65 12.05 13.63
C LEU A 34 -17.79 12.20 12.10
N ILE A 35 -18.54 13.20 11.63
CA ILE A 35 -18.65 13.51 10.19
C ILE A 35 -17.31 13.99 9.62
N LYS A 36 -16.53 14.77 10.39
CA LYS A 36 -15.18 15.19 10.02
C LYS A 36 -14.14 14.05 10.11
N ALA A 37 -14.36 13.03 10.92
CA ALA A 37 -13.53 11.82 10.97
C ALA A 37 -13.90 10.82 9.86
N MET A 38 -15.16 10.79 9.43
CA MET A 38 -15.67 9.93 8.35
C MET A 38 -15.45 10.54 6.94
N PHE A 39 -15.36 11.86 6.81
CA PHE A 39 -15.16 12.58 5.53
C PHE A 39 -13.91 13.47 5.47
N GLY A 40 -13.03 13.42 6.48
CA GLY A 40 -11.89 14.34 6.63
C GLY A 40 -10.50 13.75 6.43
N GLN A 41 -10.35 12.50 5.98
CA GLN A 41 -9.15 12.17 5.21
C GLN A 41 -9.28 12.93 3.90
N LYS A 42 -8.60 14.07 3.77
CA LYS A 42 -8.40 14.71 2.46
C LYS A 42 -7.97 13.58 1.53
N LYS A 43 -8.82 13.20 0.56
CA LYS A 43 -8.38 12.41 -0.58
C LYS A 43 -7.20 13.22 -1.11
N LEU A 44 -5.98 12.71 -0.92
CA LEU A 44 -4.77 13.38 -1.40
C LEU A 44 -5.10 13.85 -2.82
N THR A 45 -4.75 15.10 -3.14
CA THR A 45 -4.94 15.56 -4.51
C THR A 45 -4.31 14.53 -5.45
N PRO A 46 -4.85 14.28 -6.66
CA PRO A 46 -4.29 13.26 -7.55
C PRO A 46 -2.75 13.38 -7.69
N LYS A 47 -2.25 14.61 -7.68
CA LYS A 47 -0.81 14.97 -7.62
C LYS A 47 -0.07 14.48 -6.37
N GLU A 48 -0.65 14.63 -5.18
CA GLU A 48 -0.08 14.13 -3.93
C GLU A 48 -0.11 12.60 -3.84
N GLN A 49 -1.19 11.96 -4.31
CA GLN A 49 -1.28 10.49 -4.35
C GLN A 49 -0.13 9.91 -5.17
N LEU A 50 0.12 10.47 -6.35
CA LEU A 50 1.22 10.05 -7.21
C LEU A 50 2.59 10.30 -6.62
N ARG A 51 2.76 11.40 -5.87
CA ARG A 51 4.03 11.69 -5.21
C ARG A 51 4.32 10.63 -4.14
N GLU A 52 3.30 10.21 -3.40
CA GLU A 52 3.43 9.13 -2.41
C GLU A 52 3.65 7.79 -3.10
N THR A 53 2.87 7.42 -4.11
CA THR A 53 3.06 6.17 -4.86
C THR A 53 4.44 6.09 -5.50
N LYS A 54 4.95 7.18 -6.12
CA LYS A 54 6.32 7.22 -6.66
C LYS A 54 7.39 7.08 -5.56
N LYS A 55 7.12 7.58 -4.34
CA LYS A 55 8.04 7.46 -3.21
C LYS A 55 8.04 6.04 -2.65
N GLU A 56 6.87 5.41 -2.54
CA GLU A 56 6.70 4.01 -2.16
C GLU A 56 7.38 3.08 -3.17
N ILE A 57 7.17 3.28 -4.48
CA ILE A 57 7.85 2.50 -5.54
C ILE A 57 9.37 2.58 -5.40
N ARG A 58 9.94 3.79 -5.26
CA ARG A 58 11.39 3.96 -5.06
C ARG A 58 11.91 3.37 -3.76
N HIS A 59 11.09 3.32 -2.71
CA HIS A 59 11.47 2.66 -1.46
C HIS A 59 11.56 1.16 -1.68
N ASN A 60 10.51 0.57 -2.26
CA ASN A 60 10.43 -0.87 -2.52
C ASN A 60 11.49 -1.33 -3.53
N GLU A 61 11.80 -0.53 -4.55
CA GLU A 61 12.91 -0.82 -5.50
C GLU A 61 14.25 -0.97 -4.77
N ARG A 62 14.55 -0.07 -3.83
CA ARG A 62 15.80 -0.14 -3.06
C ARG A 62 15.83 -1.31 -2.09
N ASP A 63 14.69 -1.69 -1.55
CA ASP A 63 14.62 -2.83 -0.63
C ASP A 63 14.73 -4.15 -1.38
N MET A 64 14.15 -4.25 -2.58
CA MET A 64 14.40 -5.37 -3.52
C MET A 64 15.89 -5.45 -3.93
N ASP A 65 16.55 -4.31 -4.16
CA ASP A 65 17.99 -4.29 -4.48
C ASP A 65 18.87 -4.77 -3.32
N ARG A 66 18.50 -4.41 -2.09
CA ARG A 66 19.16 -4.94 -0.89
C ARG A 66 18.96 -6.44 -0.75
N GLU A 67 17.76 -6.93 -1.04
CA GLU A 67 17.44 -8.36 -0.98
C GLU A 67 18.21 -9.16 -2.04
N LEU A 68 18.32 -8.63 -3.26
CA LEU A 68 19.16 -9.22 -4.31
C LEU A 68 20.63 -9.33 -3.88
N GLN A 69 21.17 -8.33 -3.19
CA GLN A 69 22.53 -8.38 -2.64
C GLN A 69 22.68 -9.38 -1.49
N ASN A 70 21.64 -9.54 -0.65
CA ASN A 70 21.63 -10.55 0.41
C ASN A 70 21.68 -11.96 -0.20
N LEU A 71 20.78 -12.26 -1.14
CA LEU A 71 20.74 -13.54 -1.83
C LEU A 71 22.03 -13.83 -2.60
N ALA A 72 22.62 -12.84 -3.27
CA ALA A 72 23.90 -13.04 -3.97
C ALA A 72 25.04 -13.45 -3.01
N ARG A 73 25.06 -12.90 -1.79
CA ARG A 73 26.03 -13.28 -0.74
C ARG A 73 25.77 -14.69 -0.21
N GLU A 74 24.52 -15.06 -0.04
CA GLU A 74 24.13 -16.43 0.36
C GLU A 74 24.45 -17.46 -0.73
N GLU A 75 24.23 -17.11 -2.01
CA GLU A 75 24.63 -17.94 -3.16
C GLU A 75 26.12 -18.23 -3.12
N ALA A 76 26.95 -17.20 -2.91
CA ALA A 76 28.40 -17.35 -2.83
C ALA A 76 28.84 -18.24 -1.65
N LYS A 77 28.21 -18.10 -0.48
CA LYS A 77 28.46 -18.95 0.69
C LYS A 77 28.10 -20.40 0.41
N LEU A 78 26.90 -20.66 -0.14
CA LEU A 78 26.47 -22.01 -0.50
C LEU A 78 27.41 -22.66 -1.53
N ILE A 79 27.89 -21.91 -2.53
CA ILE A 79 28.87 -22.41 -3.49
C ILE A 79 30.17 -22.80 -2.80
N HIS A 80 30.64 -22.01 -1.84
CA HIS A 80 31.83 -22.33 -1.05
C HIS A 80 31.63 -23.61 -0.22
N ASP A 81 30.50 -23.73 0.47
CA ASP A 81 30.17 -24.89 1.31
C ASP A 81 30.01 -26.16 0.47
N ILE A 82 29.37 -26.08 -0.69
CA ILE A 82 29.24 -27.19 -1.66
C ILE A 82 30.63 -27.68 -2.07
N LYS A 83 31.56 -26.77 -2.41
CA LYS A 83 32.94 -27.14 -2.79
C LYS A 83 33.69 -27.83 -1.65
N LYS A 84 33.54 -27.32 -0.42
CA LYS A 84 34.17 -27.91 0.78
C LYS A 84 33.62 -29.30 1.09
N MET A 85 32.30 -29.47 1.04
CA MET A 85 31.64 -30.75 1.31
C MET A 85 31.90 -31.79 0.21
N ALA A 86 32.03 -31.34 -1.05
CA ALA A 86 32.44 -32.19 -2.16
C ALA A 86 33.87 -32.72 -1.96
N ALA A 87 34.81 -31.89 -1.51
CA ALA A 87 36.17 -32.33 -1.20
C ALA A 87 36.23 -33.38 -0.07
N ASN A 88 35.30 -33.30 0.90
CA ASN A 88 35.17 -34.26 1.99
C ASN A 88 34.38 -35.54 1.63
N ASN A 89 33.95 -35.70 0.37
CA ASN A 89 33.16 -36.83 -0.12
C ASN A 89 31.84 -37.11 0.66
N GLN A 90 31.24 -36.06 1.25
CA GLN A 90 29.98 -36.20 2.00
C GLN A 90 28.76 -36.00 1.08
N HIS A 91 28.34 -37.06 0.39
CA HIS A 91 27.28 -36.97 -0.63
C HIS A 91 25.86 -36.69 -0.09
N GLY A 92 25.57 -37.04 1.18
CA GLY A 92 24.26 -36.79 1.79
C GLY A 92 23.92 -35.30 1.91
N PRO A 93 24.71 -34.52 2.67
CA PRO A 93 24.53 -33.06 2.78
C PRO A 93 24.68 -32.32 1.44
N LEU A 94 25.57 -32.79 0.56
CA LEU A 94 25.81 -32.19 -0.76
C LEU A 94 24.54 -32.12 -1.61
N LYS A 95 23.73 -33.20 -1.60
CA LYS A 95 22.46 -33.26 -2.35
C LYS A 95 21.44 -32.23 -1.85
N VAL A 96 21.43 -31.96 -0.54
CA VAL A 96 20.53 -30.95 0.06
C VAL A 96 21.01 -29.55 -0.29
N MET A 97 22.31 -29.27 -0.14
CA MET A 97 22.89 -27.97 -0.49
C MET A 97 22.72 -27.63 -1.98
N ALA A 98 22.85 -28.61 -2.86
CA ALA A 98 22.61 -28.44 -4.29
C ALA A 98 21.16 -28.05 -4.60
N LYS A 99 20.17 -28.64 -3.90
CA LYS A 99 18.76 -28.23 -4.03
C LYS A 99 18.56 -26.80 -3.55
N ASN A 100 19.16 -26.42 -2.42
CA ASN A 100 19.06 -25.07 -1.87
C ASN A 100 19.63 -24.04 -2.84
N LEU A 101 20.74 -24.35 -3.54
CA LEU A 101 21.32 -23.47 -4.56
C LEU A 101 20.35 -23.20 -5.72
N VAL A 102 19.67 -24.23 -6.22
CA VAL A 102 18.68 -24.08 -7.31
C VAL A 102 17.48 -23.25 -6.84
N GLN A 103 17.00 -23.48 -5.61
CA GLN A 103 15.91 -22.69 -5.03
C GLN A 103 16.29 -21.22 -4.88
N LEU A 104 17.50 -20.94 -4.41
CA LEU A 104 18.00 -19.58 -4.21
C LEU A 104 18.11 -18.82 -5.55
N ARG A 105 18.59 -19.49 -6.61
CA ARG A 105 18.58 -18.91 -7.97
C ARG A 105 17.18 -18.59 -8.47
N ALA A 106 16.22 -19.50 -8.26
CA ALA A 106 14.83 -19.24 -8.62
C ALA A 106 14.21 -18.08 -7.82
N GLN A 107 14.60 -17.88 -6.55
CA GLN A 107 14.20 -16.73 -5.75
C GLN A 107 14.79 -15.41 -6.29
N LYS A 108 16.07 -15.43 -6.68
CA LYS A 108 16.74 -14.29 -7.33
C LYS A 108 16.05 -13.89 -8.64
N ASP A 109 15.73 -14.86 -9.48
CA ASP A 109 15.04 -14.61 -10.76
C ASP A 109 13.66 -14.00 -10.53
N LYS A 110 12.89 -14.51 -9.55
CA LYS A 110 11.60 -13.94 -9.15
C LYS A 110 11.73 -12.48 -8.71
N LEU A 111 12.71 -12.14 -7.87
CA LEU A 111 12.94 -10.77 -7.43
C LEU A 111 13.34 -9.84 -8.59
N ILE A 112 14.10 -10.32 -9.56
CA ILE A 112 14.44 -9.55 -10.77
C ILE A 112 13.17 -9.27 -11.59
N THR A 113 12.32 -10.27 -11.80
CA THR A 113 11.03 -10.07 -12.48
C THR A 113 10.14 -9.10 -11.70
N MET A 114 10.07 -9.23 -10.37
CA MET A 114 9.29 -8.35 -9.51
C MET A 114 9.80 -6.90 -9.57
N LYS A 115 11.11 -6.70 -9.56
CA LYS A 115 11.71 -5.37 -9.74
C LYS A 115 11.29 -4.75 -11.07
N ALA A 116 11.40 -5.50 -12.16
CA ALA A 116 10.99 -5.03 -13.48
C ALA A 116 9.50 -4.64 -13.52
N THR A 117 8.63 -5.45 -12.88
CA THR A 117 7.19 -5.12 -12.80
C THR A 117 6.94 -3.83 -12.01
N MET A 118 7.59 -3.63 -10.86
CA MET A 118 7.48 -2.42 -10.04
C MET A 118 7.96 -1.16 -10.75
N THR A 119 9.08 -1.25 -11.47
CA THR A 119 9.55 -0.14 -12.30
C THR A 119 8.53 0.17 -13.41
N GLY A 120 7.93 -0.87 -14.01
CA GLY A 120 6.79 -0.73 -14.93
C GLY A 120 5.59 0.00 -14.32
N VAL A 121 5.25 -0.30 -13.06
CA VAL A 121 4.21 0.42 -12.31
C VAL A 121 4.55 1.89 -12.12
N GLY A 122 5.81 2.21 -11.84
CA GLY A 122 6.26 3.60 -11.73
C GLY A 122 6.02 4.41 -12.99
N TYR A 123 6.28 3.82 -14.15
CA TYR A 123 5.99 4.45 -15.44
C TYR A 123 4.48 4.61 -15.67
N LYS A 124 3.68 3.56 -15.43
CA LYS A 124 2.22 3.60 -15.56
C LYS A 124 1.58 4.63 -14.62
N ALA A 125 2.05 4.71 -13.38
CA ALA A 125 1.62 5.74 -12.44
C ALA A 125 1.89 7.15 -12.97
N SER A 126 3.04 7.36 -13.63
CA SER A 126 3.34 8.64 -14.26
C SER A 126 2.45 8.95 -15.47
N LEU A 127 2.08 7.94 -16.27
CA LEU A 127 1.19 8.08 -17.43
C LEU A 127 -0.25 8.43 -17.00
N MET A 128 -0.77 7.72 -16.02
CA MET A 128 -2.13 7.92 -15.50
C MET A 128 -2.32 9.27 -14.79
N HIS A 129 -1.24 9.95 -14.39
CA HIS A 129 -1.33 11.35 -13.97
C HIS A 129 -1.68 12.29 -15.12
N SER A 130 -1.04 12.07 -16.27
CA SER A 130 -1.29 12.84 -17.48
C SER A 130 -2.73 12.63 -17.94
N GLN A 131 -3.26 11.42 -17.73
CA GLN A 131 -4.66 11.05 -17.95
C GLN A 131 -5.50 11.25 -16.68
N ALA A 132 -5.85 12.50 -16.35
CA ALA A 132 -6.43 12.96 -15.06
C ALA A 132 -7.67 12.22 -14.48
N ALA A 133 -8.21 11.18 -15.13
CA ALA A 133 -9.47 10.52 -14.80
C ALA A 133 -9.37 9.21 -13.98
N VAL A 134 -8.19 8.61 -13.77
CA VAL A 134 -8.13 7.21 -13.30
C VAL A 134 -7.85 7.06 -11.79
N GLY A 135 -8.79 7.50 -10.95
CA GLY A 135 -8.66 7.43 -9.48
C GLY A 135 -8.98 6.07 -8.83
N GLN A 136 -9.93 5.30 -9.37
CA GLN A 136 -10.35 4.03 -8.76
C GLN A 136 -9.36 2.87 -9.00
N ALA A 137 -8.73 2.84 -10.16
CA ALA A 137 -7.82 1.76 -10.53
C ALA A 137 -6.49 1.87 -9.77
N MET A 138 -6.03 3.10 -9.50
CA MET A 138 -4.89 3.36 -8.63
C MET A 138 -5.08 2.84 -7.21
N SER A 139 -6.27 3.04 -6.63
CA SER A 139 -6.53 2.57 -5.27
C SER A 139 -6.42 1.04 -5.13
N ARG A 140 -6.79 0.29 -6.17
CA ARG A 140 -6.63 -1.18 -6.19
C ARG A 140 -5.17 -1.58 -6.35
N MET A 141 -4.44 -0.89 -7.22
CA MET A 141 -2.99 -1.05 -7.41
C MET A 141 -2.21 -0.81 -6.10
N THR A 142 -2.56 0.25 -5.35
CA THR A 142 -1.93 0.59 -4.07
C THR A 142 -2.21 -0.45 -2.99
N GLY A 143 -3.39 -1.07 -2.97
CA GLY A 143 -3.69 -2.19 -2.06
C GLY A 143 -2.78 -3.40 -2.31
N VAL A 144 -2.63 -3.79 -3.57
CA VAL A 144 -1.72 -4.88 -3.99
C VAL A 144 -0.26 -4.55 -3.66
N MET A 145 0.12 -3.28 -3.75
CA MET A 145 1.45 -2.79 -3.41
C MET A 145 1.72 -2.80 -1.89
N GLY A 146 0.70 -2.56 -1.08
CA GLY A 146 0.75 -2.73 0.38
C GLY A 146 0.91 -4.20 0.77
N ASP A 147 0.14 -5.09 0.15
CA ASP A 147 0.21 -6.53 0.37
C ASP A 147 1.57 -7.12 -0.05
N MET A 148 2.21 -6.54 -1.07
CA MET A 148 3.55 -6.94 -1.52
C MET A 148 4.64 -6.61 -0.50
N ASN A 149 4.47 -5.55 0.30
CA ASN A 149 5.41 -5.19 1.36
C ASN A 149 5.30 -6.10 2.59
N GLU A 150 4.08 -6.57 2.90
CA GLU A 150 3.82 -7.47 4.03
C GLU A 150 4.16 -8.94 3.71
N MET A 151 4.21 -9.32 2.43
CA MET A 151 4.38 -10.70 1.97
C MET A 151 5.62 -10.89 1.09
N MET A 152 6.81 -10.68 1.66
CA MET A 152 8.09 -11.13 1.07
C MET A 152 8.33 -12.64 1.22
N ASP A 153 7.28 -13.44 1.44
CA ASP A 153 7.32 -14.90 1.33
C ASP A 153 7.06 -15.32 -0.12
N ALA A 154 8.04 -15.99 -0.74
CA ALA A 154 8.04 -16.38 -2.16
C ALA A 154 6.77 -17.11 -2.68
N THR A 155 5.96 -17.70 -1.78
CA THR A 155 4.66 -18.35 -2.09
C THR A 155 3.48 -17.39 -2.11
N LYS A 156 3.45 -16.39 -1.23
CA LYS A 156 2.37 -15.40 -1.16
C LYS A 156 2.55 -14.33 -2.24
N THR A 157 3.80 -13.95 -2.51
CA THR A 157 4.14 -13.01 -3.58
C THR A 157 3.68 -13.48 -4.96
N SER A 158 3.63 -14.80 -5.20
CA SER A 158 3.14 -15.35 -6.47
C SER A 158 1.67 -15.01 -6.71
N LYS A 159 0.81 -15.10 -5.68
CA LYS A 159 -0.61 -14.77 -5.81
C LYS A 159 -0.83 -13.29 -6.00
N VAL A 160 -0.08 -12.48 -5.24
CA VAL A 160 -0.08 -11.02 -5.37
C VAL A 160 0.34 -10.61 -6.78
N MET A 161 1.35 -11.26 -7.36
CA MET A 161 1.76 -10.99 -8.75
C MET A 161 0.76 -11.47 -9.81
N THR A 162 0.07 -12.58 -9.59
CA THR A 162 -1.01 -13.02 -10.50
C THR A 162 -2.19 -12.05 -10.46
N GLU A 163 -2.62 -11.63 -9.27
CA GLU A 163 -3.70 -10.65 -9.14
C GLU A 163 -3.28 -9.28 -9.68
N PHE A 164 -2.03 -8.89 -9.43
CA PHE A 164 -1.43 -7.70 -10.02
C PHE A 164 -1.47 -7.76 -11.55
N ALA A 165 -1.04 -8.86 -12.17
CA ALA A 165 -1.07 -9.04 -13.62
C ALA A 165 -2.50 -8.91 -14.17
N ARG A 166 -3.49 -9.52 -13.49
CA ARG A 166 -4.91 -9.44 -13.86
C ARG A 166 -5.45 -8.01 -13.76
N GLN A 167 -5.14 -7.28 -12.67
CA GLN A 167 -5.54 -5.89 -12.51
C GLN A 167 -4.86 -4.97 -13.53
N ASN A 168 -3.60 -5.25 -13.87
CA ASN A 168 -2.83 -4.51 -14.84
C ASN A 168 -3.34 -4.70 -16.28
N GLU A 169 -3.74 -5.93 -16.64
CA GLU A 169 -4.43 -6.22 -17.90
C GLU A 169 -5.81 -5.55 -17.96
N TYR A 170 -6.58 -5.63 -16.86
CA TYR A 170 -7.85 -4.91 -16.75
C TYR A 170 -7.67 -3.39 -16.91
N MET A 171 -6.59 -2.82 -16.38
CA MET A 171 -6.25 -1.41 -16.59
C MET A 171 -5.90 -1.09 -18.04
N ASN A 172 -5.08 -1.91 -18.70
CA ASN A 172 -4.75 -1.72 -20.11
C ASN A 172 -6.00 -1.75 -20.99
N VAL A 173 -6.90 -2.73 -20.80
CA VAL A 173 -8.17 -2.80 -21.54
C VAL A 173 -9.05 -1.57 -21.26
N LYS A 174 -9.03 -1.05 -20.03
CA LYS A 174 -9.75 0.19 -19.70
C LYS A 174 -9.13 1.43 -20.32
N GLU A 175 -7.81 1.47 -20.49
CA GLU A 175 -7.09 2.53 -21.18
C GLU A 175 -7.39 2.50 -22.68
N ASP A 176 -7.34 1.33 -23.32
CA ASP A 176 -7.71 1.15 -24.73
C ASP A 176 -9.16 1.60 -25.00
N LEU A 177 -10.10 1.21 -24.12
CA LEU A 177 -11.50 1.65 -24.22
C LEU A 177 -11.69 3.16 -23.97
N LEU A 178 -10.83 3.77 -23.15
CA LEU A 178 -10.84 5.21 -22.88
C LEU A 178 -10.26 5.97 -24.06
N ASP A 179 -9.18 5.46 -24.66
CA ASP A 179 -8.54 6.03 -25.84
C ASP A 179 -9.47 5.92 -27.05
N ASP A 180 -10.13 4.78 -27.25
CA ASP A 180 -11.17 4.60 -28.28
C ASP A 180 -12.34 5.58 -28.10
N ALA A 181 -12.81 5.77 -26.86
CA ALA A 181 -13.90 6.71 -26.57
C ALA A 181 -13.47 8.18 -26.73
N LEU A 182 -12.21 8.51 -26.43
CA LEU A 182 -11.65 9.85 -26.64
C LEU A 182 -11.39 10.12 -28.13
N MET A 183 -10.91 9.13 -28.88
CA MET A 183 -10.73 9.22 -30.32
C MET A 183 -12.07 9.37 -31.04
N ASP A 184 -13.11 8.64 -30.62
CA ASP A 184 -14.47 8.75 -31.17
C ASP A 184 -15.12 10.10 -30.82
N ALA A 185 -14.97 10.59 -29.58
CA ALA A 185 -15.44 11.92 -29.18
C ALA A 185 -14.69 13.07 -29.88
N SER A 186 -13.46 12.84 -30.34
CA SER A 186 -12.68 13.79 -31.15
C SER A 186 -12.96 13.71 -32.66
N ARG A 187 -13.82 12.77 -33.10
CA ARG A 187 -14.17 12.54 -34.51
C ARG A 187 -15.44 13.26 -34.98
N VAL A 188 -15.95 14.21 -34.20
CA VAL A 188 -17.04 15.14 -34.57
C VAL A 188 -16.48 16.53 -34.79
#